data_AF-A0A925W7Y1-F1
#
_entry.id   AF-A0A925W7Y1-F1
#
_cell.length_a   1.000
_cell.length_b   1.000
_cell.length_c   1.000
_cell.angle_alpha   90.00
_cell.angle_beta   90.00
_cell.angle_gamma   90.00
#
_symmetry.space_group_name_H-M   'P 1'
#
loop_
_entity.id
_entity.type
_entity.pdbx_description
1 polymer ?
#
loop_
_entity_poly.entity_id
_entity_poly.type
_entity_poly.pdbx_seq_one_letter_code
_entity_poly.pdbx_strand_id
1 'polypeptide(L)'
;MPNEDDNTKKQGLSRRSVLGTTAALAAVGTTAAVGGLGLTRSAAISTAQAQTKSGAKHEVKPGELDEYYVFFSSGQSGEIRIIGMPSMRELMRVPVFNRCSATGWGQTNESRKILEEGLTPEYRELMKDRGGVYDNGDLHHPHPSFTDGTYDGRYLFANDKSNTRVARIRLDVMKCDKIVQLP
;
A
#
# COMPACT_ATOMS: atom_id res chain seq x y z
N MET A 1 -66.93 12.20 6.41
CA MET A 1 -65.99 13.27 6.81
C MET A 1 -64.57 12.72 6.68
N PRO A 2 -63.62 13.52 6.18
CA PRO A 2 -62.64 13.08 5.19
C PRO A 2 -61.23 12.76 5.73
N ASN A 3 -60.47 12.04 4.89
CA ASN A 3 -59.01 11.97 4.64
C ASN A 3 -58.02 11.94 5.82
N GLU A 4 -57.06 11.01 5.76
CA GLU A 4 -55.70 11.35 5.28
C GLU A 4 -54.80 10.11 5.16
N ASP A 5 -54.07 10.09 4.05
CA ASP A 5 -53.11 9.07 3.61
C ASP A 5 -51.84 9.08 4.48
N ASP A 6 -51.50 7.99 5.16
CA ASP A 6 -50.18 7.86 5.80
C ASP A 6 -49.15 7.24 4.85
N ASN A 7 -48.78 8.03 3.84
CA ASN A 7 -47.75 7.72 2.86
C ASN A 7 -46.39 8.16 3.43
N THR A 8 -45.84 7.40 4.39
CA THR A 8 -44.51 7.67 4.96
C THR A 8 -43.37 7.31 3.99
N LYS A 9 -43.20 8.14 2.96
CA LYS A 9 -41.95 8.23 2.19
C LYS A 9 -40.83 8.69 3.13
N LYS A 10 -40.01 7.74 3.61
CA LYS A 10 -38.67 8.03 4.12
C LYS A 10 -37.84 8.62 2.99
N GLN A 11 -37.83 9.95 2.87
CA GLN A 11 -36.91 10.66 1.99
C GLN A 11 -35.50 10.55 2.56
N GLY A 12 -34.78 9.50 2.17
CA GLY A 12 -33.34 9.43 2.34
C GLY A 12 -32.67 10.57 1.59
N LEU A 13 -31.76 11.29 2.25
CA LEU A 13 -30.97 12.36 1.64
C LEU A 13 -30.24 11.81 0.41
N SER A 14 -30.67 12.26 -0.77
CA SER A 14 -30.06 11.88 -2.04
C SER A 14 -28.66 12.50 -2.17
N ARG A 15 -27.69 11.75 -2.69
CA ARG A 15 -26.33 12.25 -3.03
C ARG A 15 -26.37 13.53 -3.88
N ARG A 16 -27.43 13.70 -4.67
CA ARG A 16 -27.66 14.90 -5.49
C ARG A 16 -28.09 16.11 -4.66
N SER A 17 -28.77 15.91 -3.53
CA SER A 17 -29.15 16.97 -2.59
C SER A 17 -27.94 17.52 -1.84
N VAL A 18 -26.94 16.68 -1.53
CA VAL A 18 -25.68 17.06 -0.89
C VAL A 18 -24.77 17.86 -1.84
N LEU A 19 -24.70 17.47 -3.12
CA LEU A 19 -23.90 18.20 -4.12
C LEU A 19 -24.59 19.47 -4.65
N GLY A 20 -25.93 19.49 -4.65
CA GLY A 20 -26.70 20.68 -5.02
C GLY A 20 -26.62 21.81 -3.99
N THR A 21 -26.52 21.47 -2.70
CA THR A 21 -26.40 22.46 -1.61
C THR A 21 -25.03 23.14 -1.57
N THR A 22 -23.95 22.45 -1.98
CA THR A 22 -22.61 23.06 -2.09
C THR A 22 -22.49 24.08 -3.22
N ALA A 23 -23.27 23.94 -4.30
CA ALA A 23 -23.26 24.90 -5.40
C ALA A 23 -24.05 26.19 -5.07
N ALA A 24 -25.13 26.08 -4.27
CA ALA A 24 -25.96 27.23 -3.90
C ALA A 24 -25.26 28.20 -2.91
N LEU A 25 -24.36 27.69 -2.05
CA LEU A 25 -23.63 28.50 -1.08
C LEU A 25 -22.41 29.23 -1.68
N ALA A 26 -21.91 28.81 -2.84
CA ALA A 26 -20.82 29.51 -3.53
C ALA A 26 -21.30 30.78 -4.28
N ALA A 27 -22.62 30.94 -4.49
CA ALA A 27 -23.20 32.07 -5.22
C ALA A 27 -23.64 33.25 -4.34
N VAL A 28 -23.60 33.12 -3.01
CA VAL A 28 -23.95 34.21 -2.06
C VAL A 28 -22.68 34.81 -1.47
N GLY A 29 -21.77 35.25 -2.34
CA GLY A 29 -20.48 35.83 -1.97
C GLY A 29 -20.40 37.35 -2.06
N THR A 30 -21.40 38.02 -2.64
CA THR A 30 -21.33 39.48 -2.87
C THR A 30 -22.70 40.12 -2.76
N THR A 31 -23.10 40.49 -1.54
CA THR A 31 -23.97 41.65 -1.16
C THR A 31 -24.91 41.29 -0.01
N ALA A 32 -24.65 41.82 1.19
CA ALA A 32 -25.68 42.12 2.18
C ALA A 32 -25.09 43.00 3.28
N ALA A 33 -25.13 44.31 3.02
CA ALA A 33 -25.08 45.31 4.06
C ALA A 33 -26.46 45.39 4.74
N VAL A 34 -26.46 45.42 6.07
CA VAL A 34 -27.50 45.96 6.98
C VAL A 34 -28.89 45.31 6.98
N GLY A 35 -29.29 44.76 8.13
CA GLY A 35 -30.69 44.52 8.50
C GLY A 35 -30.96 43.11 9.01
N GLY A 36 -31.18 42.96 10.32
CA GLY A 36 -31.31 41.66 10.99
C GLY A 36 -32.57 40.88 10.63
N LEU A 37 -32.42 39.55 10.50
CA LEU A 37 -33.38 38.56 10.98
C LEU A 37 -32.67 37.20 11.05
N GLY A 38 -32.84 36.50 12.16
CA GLY A 38 -32.10 35.27 12.47
C GLY A 38 -32.30 34.15 11.46
N LEU A 39 -31.20 33.71 10.85
CA LEU A 39 -31.07 32.37 10.30
C LEU A 39 -29.96 31.65 11.06
N THR A 40 -30.40 30.64 11.78
CA THR A 40 -29.67 29.70 12.63
C THR A 40 -28.28 29.33 12.10
N ARG A 41 -27.26 29.52 12.95
CA ARG A 41 -25.87 29.05 12.85
C ARG A 41 -25.76 27.50 12.90
N SER A 42 -26.56 26.78 12.14
CA SER A 42 -26.69 25.31 12.27
C SER A 42 -26.40 24.57 10.96
N ALA A 43 -25.34 24.96 10.25
CA ALA A 43 -24.74 24.13 9.20
C ALA A 43 -23.32 24.63 8.87
N ALA A 44 -22.51 24.91 9.89
CA ALA A 44 -21.07 24.93 9.67
C ALA A 44 -20.66 23.48 9.41
N ILE A 45 -20.47 23.12 8.14
CA ILE A 45 -19.76 21.90 7.76
C ILE A 45 -18.42 22.00 8.48
N SER A 46 -18.25 21.23 9.56
CA SER A 46 -16.97 21.11 10.22
C SER A 46 -16.01 20.58 9.17
N THR A 47 -15.06 21.40 8.73
CA THR A 47 -13.88 20.86 8.06
C THR A 47 -13.32 19.83 9.01
N ALA A 48 -13.15 18.59 8.54
CA ALA A 48 -12.47 17.58 9.32
C ALA A 48 -11.07 18.13 9.59
N GLN A 49 -10.86 18.68 10.79
CA GLN A 49 -9.54 19.02 11.26
C GLN A 49 -8.80 17.70 11.32
N ALA A 50 -7.89 17.48 10.37
CA ALA A 50 -6.88 16.46 10.53
C ALA A 50 -6.28 16.68 11.92
N GLN A 51 -6.41 15.70 12.81
CA GLN A 51 -5.76 15.73 14.11
C GLN A 51 -4.25 15.74 13.84
N THR A 52 -3.70 16.93 13.68
CA THR A 52 -2.27 17.16 13.72
C THR A 52 -1.89 17.03 15.18
N LYS A 53 -1.65 15.79 15.63
CA LYS A 53 -0.85 15.57 16.84
C LYS A 53 0.45 16.34 16.61
N SER A 54 0.72 17.34 17.45
CA SER A 54 1.93 18.16 17.32
C SER A 54 3.16 17.25 17.34
N GLY A 55 3.93 17.25 16.25
CA GLY A 55 5.25 16.63 16.12
C GLY A 55 5.31 15.15 16.51
N ALA A 56 5.01 14.24 15.58
CA ALA A 56 5.43 12.85 15.74
C ALA A 56 6.96 12.83 15.96
N LYS A 57 7.39 12.38 17.14
CA LYS A 57 8.81 12.23 17.45
C LYS A 57 9.36 11.11 16.56
N HIS A 58 10.39 11.42 15.78
CA HIS A 58 11.06 10.47 14.90
C HIS A 58 12.13 9.66 15.64
N GLU A 59 12.56 10.13 16.80
CA GLU A 59 13.51 9.44 17.65
C GLU A 59 12.84 8.24 18.33
N VAL A 60 13.46 7.06 18.19
CA VAL A 60 13.12 5.84 18.92
C VAL A 60 14.35 5.43 19.73
N LYS A 61 14.24 5.45 21.06
CA LYS A 61 15.39 5.26 21.95
C LYS A 61 15.82 3.79 22.03
N PRO A 62 17.04 3.50 22.52
CA PRO A 62 17.43 2.13 22.82
C PRO A 62 16.42 1.44 23.76
N GLY A 63 15.92 0.27 23.36
CA GLY A 63 14.89 -0.47 24.10
C GLY A 63 13.45 -0.16 23.68
N GLU A 64 13.22 0.88 22.88
CA GLU A 64 11.91 1.19 22.31
C GLU A 64 11.75 0.55 20.92
N LEU A 65 10.49 0.28 20.55
CA LEU A 65 10.12 -0.30 19.26
C LEU A 65 9.56 0.78 18.32
N ASP A 66 9.76 0.58 17.03
CA ASP A 66 9.07 1.34 15.99
C ASP A 66 7.57 0.99 15.97
N GLU A 67 6.74 1.96 15.58
CA GLU A 67 5.29 1.82 15.55
C GLU A 67 4.82 1.05 14.30
N TYR A 68 5.53 1.19 13.19
CA TYR A 68 5.18 0.56 11.92
C TYR A 68 6.36 -0.13 11.26
N TYR A 69 6.05 -1.18 10.52
CA TYR A 69 6.92 -1.76 9.51
C TYR A 69 6.66 -1.11 8.15
N VAL A 70 7.72 -0.77 7.44
CA VAL A 70 7.66 -0.28 6.06
C VAL A 70 8.44 -1.22 5.17
N PHE A 71 7.78 -1.75 4.15
CA PHE A 71 8.42 -2.58 3.12
C PHE A 71 8.93 -1.69 1.99
N PHE A 72 10.24 -1.51 1.96
CA PHE A 72 10.92 -0.68 0.97
C PHE A 72 11.31 -1.48 -0.26
N SER A 73 11.01 -0.88 -1.41
CA SER A 73 11.65 -1.19 -2.68
C SER A 73 13.15 -0.88 -2.61
N SER A 74 13.96 -1.67 -3.30
CA SER A 74 15.40 -1.41 -3.42
C SER A 74 15.86 -1.11 -4.86
N GLY A 75 14.91 -1.00 -5.79
CA GLY A 75 15.19 -0.82 -7.21
C GLY A 75 16.12 -1.91 -7.74
N GLN A 76 17.16 -1.49 -8.45
CA GLN A 76 18.16 -2.35 -9.07
C GLN A 76 19.00 -3.19 -8.09
N SER A 77 18.84 -3.00 -6.77
CA SER A 77 19.45 -3.92 -5.79
C SER A 77 18.71 -5.25 -5.73
N GLY A 78 17.47 -5.34 -6.24
CA GLY A 78 16.72 -6.60 -6.39
C GLY A 78 16.27 -7.27 -5.09
N GLU A 79 16.32 -6.58 -3.95
CA GLU A 79 15.91 -7.08 -2.63
C GLU A 79 14.73 -6.30 -2.04
N ILE A 80 14.15 -6.77 -0.94
CA ILE A 80 13.18 -6.00 -0.14
C ILE A 80 13.85 -5.61 1.17
N ARG A 81 13.64 -4.36 1.59
CA ARG A 81 14.14 -3.85 2.88
C ARG A 81 12.99 -3.64 3.84
N ILE A 82 13.17 -4.07 5.09
CA ILE A 82 12.20 -3.84 6.16
C ILE A 82 12.73 -2.68 6.99
N ILE A 83 11.98 -1.59 7.04
CA ILE A 83 12.34 -0.36 7.77
C ILE A 83 11.38 -0.18 8.95
N GLY A 84 11.90 0.24 10.09
CA GLY A 84 11.09 0.70 11.22
C GLY A 84 10.70 2.17 11.06
N MET A 85 9.44 2.51 11.27
CA MET A 85 8.95 3.90 11.27
C MET A 85 8.38 4.23 12.66
N PRO A 86 8.79 5.36 13.27
CA PRO A 86 9.37 6.55 12.63
C PRO A 86 10.91 6.65 12.67
N SER A 87 11.65 5.67 13.20
CA SER A 87 13.12 5.77 13.31
C SER A 87 13.88 5.76 11.99
N MET A 88 13.25 5.23 10.93
CA MET A 88 13.81 5.03 9.60
C MET A 88 15.04 4.10 9.56
N ARG A 89 15.22 3.25 10.59
CA ARG A 89 16.30 2.26 10.65
C ARG A 89 15.97 1.05 9.76
N GLU A 90 16.95 0.57 9.00
CA GLU A 90 16.84 -0.70 8.28
C GLU A 90 16.97 -1.87 9.27
N LEU A 91 15.90 -2.65 9.40
CA LEU A 91 15.83 -3.77 10.33
C LEU A 91 16.30 -5.08 9.69
N MET A 92 16.03 -5.26 8.40
CA MET A 92 16.34 -6.51 7.68
C MET A 92 16.37 -6.30 6.16
N ARG A 93 17.13 -7.16 5.48
CA ARG A 93 17.09 -7.35 4.03
C ARG A 93 16.55 -8.74 3.70
N VAL A 94 15.56 -8.79 2.82
CA VAL A 94 14.99 -10.04 2.29
C VAL A 94 15.47 -10.19 0.85
N PRO A 95 16.36 -11.15 0.55
CA PRO A 95 16.83 -11.36 -0.81
C PRO A 95 15.70 -11.92 -1.69
N VAL A 96 15.61 -11.43 -2.93
CA VAL A 96 14.55 -11.80 -3.88
C VAL A 96 15.15 -12.10 -5.25
N PHE A 97 15.60 -11.07 -5.97
CA PHE A 97 16.16 -11.19 -7.32
C PHE A 97 17.68 -11.08 -7.36
N ASN A 98 18.31 -10.66 -6.27
CA ASN A 98 19.76 -10.55 -6.13
C ASN A 98 20.43 -11.85 -5.66
N ARG A 99 21.70 -12.04 -6.00
CA ARG A 99 22.55 -13.05 -5.35
C ARG A 99 22.98 -12.56 -3.95
N CYS A 100 22.51 -13.21 -2.89
CA CYS A 100 22.81 -12.78 -1.52
C CYS A 100 24.01 -13.53 -0.91
N SER A 101 25.16 -12.86 -0.78
CA SER A 101 26.36 -13.45 -0.19
C SER A 101 26.12 -13.99 1.23
N ALA A 102 25.44 -13.23 2.09
CA ALA A 102 25.25 -13.57 3.50
C ALA A 102 24.40 -14.84 3.73
N THR A 103 23.26 -14.97 3.02
CA THR A 103 22.32 -16.08 3.26
C THR A 103 22.45 -17.23 2.25
N GLY A 104 23.28 -17.08 1.21
CA GLY A 104 23.38 -18.05 0.12
C GLY A 104 22.19 -18.07 -0.85
N TRP A 105 21.26 -17.10 -0.77
CA TRP A 105 20.16 -17.00 -1.74
C TRP A 105 20.71 -16.80 -3.16
N GLY A 106 20.24 -17.62 -4.10
CA GLY A 106 20.77 -17.74 -5.47
C GLY A 106 21.82 -18.85 -5.64
N GLN A 107 22.20 -19.57 -4.57
CA GLN A 107 23.13 -20.70 -4.63
C GLN A 107 22.60 -21.95 -3.91
N THR A 108 21.93 -21.81 -2.76
CA THR A 108 21.33 -22.94 -2.04
C THR A 108 20.28 -23.64 -2.90
N ASN A 109 20.18 -24.97 -2.78
CA ASN A 109 19.24 -25.77 -3.56
C ASN A 109 17.79 -25.29 -3.40
N GLU A 110 17.42 -24.86 -2.19
CA GLU A 110 16.09 -24.35 -1.85
C GLU A 110 15.80 -23.04 -2.58
N SER A 111 16.75 -22.10 -2.59
CA SER A 111 16.58 -20.82 -3.31
C SER A 111 16.60 -21.01 -4.83
N ARG A 112 17.47 -21.87 -5.34
CA ARG A 112 17.55 -22.17 -6.78
C ARG A 112 16.26 -22.80 -7.28
N LYS A 113 15.67 -23.73 -6.52
CA LYS A 113 14.36 -24.28 -6.83
C LYS A 113 13.31 -23.19 -7.01
N ILE A 114 13.24 -22.22 -6.10
CA ILE A 114 12.28 -21.10 -6.18
C ILE A 114 12.55 -20.20 -7.40
N LEU A 115 13.82 -19.94 -7.72
CA LEU A 115 14.23 -19.11 -8.85
C LEU A 115 13.99 -19.78 -10.22
N GLU A 116 14.07 -21.11 -10.28
CA GLU A 116 14.01 -21.89 -11.52
C GLU A 116 12.60 -22.42 -11.87
N GLU A 117 11.77 -22.72 -10.86
CA GLU A 117 10.47 -23.39 -11.07
C GLU A 117 9.48 -22.54 -11.90
N GLY A 118 9.57 -21.22 -11.78
CA GLY A 118 8.71 -20.27 -12.51
C GLY A 118 9.28 -19.75 -13.83
N LEU A 119 10.44 -20.24 -14.28
CA LEU A 119 11.01 -19.84 -15.58
C LEU A 119 10.21 -20.43 -16.74
N THR A 120 10.05 -19.64 -17.80
CA THR A 120 9.50 -20.15 -19.07
C THR A 120 10.46 -21.17 -19.69
N PRO A 121 9.98 -22.07 -20.58
CA PRO A 121 10.85 -23.04 -21.25
C PRO A 121 12.02 -22.39 -22.00
N GLU A 122 11.77 -21.26 -22.66
CA GLU A 122 12.78 -20.48 -23.40
C GLU A 122 13.88 -19.98 -22.47
N TYR A 123 13.52 -19.34 -21.35
CA TYR A 123 14.51 -18.82 -20.41
C TYR A 123 15.21 -19.92 -19.63
N ARG A 124 14.53 -21.04 -19.35
CA ARG A 124 15.18 -22.22 -18.78
C ARG A 124 16.27 -22.75 -19.70
N GLU A 125 16.04 -22.77 -21.01
CA GLU A 125 17.07 -23.15 -21.99
C GLU A 125 18.21 -22.14 -22.01
N LEU A 126 17.90 -20.84 -22.11
CA LEU A 126 18.89 -19.75 -22.11
C LEU A 126 19.81 -19.77 -20.88
N MET A 127 19.28 -20.19 -19.73
CA MET A 127 20.00 -20.16 -18.46
C MET A 127 20.97 -21.32 -18.26
N LYS A 128 20.88 -22.42 -19.03
CA LYS A 128 21.76 -23.58 -18.88
C LYS A 128 23.23 -23.21 -18.98
N ASP A 129 23.56 -22.32 -19.91
CA ASP A 129 24.94 -21.85 -20.15
C ASP A 129 25.29 -20.59 -19.33
N ARG A 130 24.40 -20.15 -18.44
CA ARG A 130 24.51 -18.89 -17.68
C ARG A 130 24.36 -19.08 -16.16
N GLY A 131 24.65 -20.27 -15.65
CA GLY A 131 24.58 -20.58 -14.22
C GLY A 131 23.18 -20.95 -13.69
N GLY A 132 22.20 -21.07 -14.58
CA GLY A 132 20.86 -21.60 -14.31
C GLY A 132 19.84 -20.60 -13.73
N VAL A 133 20.29 -19.47 -13.18
CA VAL A 133 19.42 -18.43 -12.58
C VAL A 133 19.95 -17.05 -12.90
N TYR A 134 19.06 -16.05 -12.91
CA TYR A 134 19.46 -14.65 -12.89
C TYR A 134 20.19 -14.30 -11.58
N ASP A 135 21.19 -13.43 -11.69
CA ASP A 135 21.95 -12.89 -10.55
C ASP A 135 21.54 -11.46 -10.17
N ASN A 136 20.64 -10.84 -10.96
CA ASN A 136 20.17 -9.48 -10.82
C ASN A 136 18.64 -9.35 -10.97
N GLY A 137 18.13 -8.19 -10.58
CA GLY A 137 16.77 -7.74 -10.84
C GLY A 137 16.54 -6.29 -10.38
N ASP A 138 15.40 -5.73 -10.76
CA ASP A 138 15.01 -4.36 -10.45
C ASP A 138 13.61 -4.36 -9.79
N LEU A 139 13.62 -4.39 -8.45
CA LEU A 139 12.43 -4.57 -7.62
C LEU A 139 11.74 -3.23 -7.40
N HIS A 140 10.50 -3.03 -7.89
CA HIS A 140 9.84 -1.72 -7.85
C HIS A 140 8.73 -1.59 -6.80
N HIS A 141 7.73 -2.47 -6.81
CA HIS A 141 6.48 -2.23 -6.08
C HIS A 141 6.15 -3.32 -5.05
N PRO A 142 6.73 -3.31 -3.84
CA PRO A 142 6.35 -4.22 -2.76
C PRO A 142 5.00 -3.81 -2.14
N HIS A 143 4.00 -4.69 -2.24
CA HIS A 143 2.66 -4.45 -1.68
C HIS A 143 2.14 -5.65 -0.87
N PRO A 144 1.68 -5.44 0.39
CA PRO A 144 1.14 -6.52 1.20
C PRO A 144 -0.22 -7.01 0.69
N SER A 145 -0.55 -8.26 1.02
CA SER A 145 -1.87 -8.84 0.74
C SER A 145 -3.00 -8.20 1.55
N PHE A 146 -4.21 -8.25 1.00
CA PHE A 146 -5.41 -7.67 1.58
C PHE A 146 -6.49 -8.72 1.84
N THR A 147 -7.24 -8.50 2.91
CA THR A 147 -8.56 -9.11 3.17
C THR A 147 -9.51 -7.97 3.53
N ASP A 148 -10.66 -7.88 2.84
CA ASP A 148 -11.67 -6.83 3.04
C ASP A 148 -11.13 -5.40 3.05
N GLY A 149 -10.17 -5.11 2.17
CA GLY A 149 -9.59 -3.77 2.01
C GLY A 149 -8.55 -3.37 3.07
N THR A 150 -8.17 -4.27 3.98
CA THR A 150 -7.12 -4.03 4.98
C THR A 150 -5.98 -5.05 4.81
N TYR A 151 -4.75 -4.66 5.15
CA TYR A 151 -3.61 -5.57 5.14
C TYR A 151 -3.84 -6.76 6.07
N ASP A 152 -3.61 -7.97 5.57
CA ASP A 152 -3.86 -9.21 6.32
C ASP A 152 -2.59 -9.90 6.82
N GLY A 153 -1.42 -9.34 6.50
CA GLY A 153 -0.12 -9.81 7.02
C GLY A 153 0.33 -11.18 6.51
N ARG A 154 -0.26 -11.73 5.45
CA ARG A 154 0.11 -13.07 4.93
C ARG A 154 1.29 -13.01 3.96
N TYR A 155 1.21 -12.15 2.96
CA TYR A 155 2.16 -12.08 1.86
C TYR A 155 2.53 -10.65 1.50
N LEU A 156 3.65 -10.52 0.81
CA LEU A 156 4.10 -9.31 0.13
C LEU A 156 4.42 -9.69 -1.31
N PHE A 157 3.94 -8.90 -2.27
CA PHE A 157 4.17 -9.11 -3.70
C PHE A 157 5.04 -7.99 -4.26
N ALA A 158 5.97 -8.32 -5.14
CA ALA A 158 6.81 -7.32 -5.82
C ALA A 158 7.18 -7.77 -7.24
N ASN A 159 7.33 -6.82 -8.16
CA ASN A 159 7.77 -7.09 -9.53
C ASN A 159 9.29 -6.98 -9.68
N ASP A 160 9.85 -7.65 -10.68
CA ASP A 160 11.16 -7.42 -11.26
C ASP A 160 10.98 -6.80 -12.65
N LYS A 161 11.43 -5.55 -12.81
CA LYS A 161 11.38 -4.85 -14.10
C LYS A 161 12.47 -5.32 -15.07
N SER A 162 13.64 -5.75 -14.58
CA SER A 162 14.77 -6.12 -15.44
C SER A 162 14.50 -7.37 -16.25
N ASN A 163 13.87 -8.38 -15.64
CA ASN A 163 13.71 -9.71 -16.27
C ASN A 163 12.24 -10.19 -16.32
N THR A 164 11.29 -9.27 -16.16
CA THR A 164 9.84 -9.52 -16.30
C THR A 164 9.34 -10.66 -15.39
N ARG A 165 9.57 -10.52 -14.08
CA ARG A 165 9.15 -11.52 -13.07
C ARG A 165 8.28 -10.88 -12.00
N VAL A 166 7.54 -11.71 -11.27
CA VAL A 166 6.83 -11.32 -10.05
C VAL A 166 7.18 -12.29 -8.94
N ALA A 167 7.48 -11.76 -7.76
CA ALA A 167 7.81 -12.52 -6.57
C ALA A 167 6.72 -12.40 -5.50
N ARG A 168 6.59 -13.46 -4.72
CA ARG A 168 5.85 -13.48 -3.45
C ARG A 168 6.82 -13.75 -2.32
N ILE A 169 6.61 -13.01 -1.23
CA ILE A 169 7.34 -13.11 0.02
C ILE A 169 6.33 -13.49 1.10
N ARG A 170 6.69 -14.51 1.88
CA ARG A 170 5.93 -14.93 3.05
C ARG A 170 6.31 -14.06 4.25
N LEU A 171 5.32 -13.39 4.86
CA LEU A 171 5.57 -12.46 5.96
C LEU A 171 5.79 -13.14 7.31
N ASP A 172 5.36 -14.40 7.46
CA ASP A 172 5.59 -15.19 8.68
C ASP A 172 7.07 -15.61 8.86
N VAL A 173 7.80 -15.80 7.75
CA VAL A 173 9.23 -16.16 7.76
C VAL A 173 10.15 -15.11 7.11
N MET A 174 9.58 -14.03 6.56
CA MET A 174 10.29 -12.95 5.86
C MET A 174 11.27 -13.48 4.79
N LYS A 175 10.79 -14.40 3.93
CA LYS A 175 11.55 -14.96 2.81
C LYS A 175 10.70 -15.05 1.55
N CYS A 176 11.34 -14.87 0.40
CA CYS A 176 10.74 -15.14 -0.89
C CYS A 176 10.45 -16.64 -1.02
N ASP A 177 9.22 -16.98 -1.37
CA ASP A 177 8.77 -18.38 -1.46
C ASP A 177 8.34 -18.79 -2.87
N LYS A 178 8.02 -17.81 -3.74
CA LYS A 178 7.63 -18.02 -5.13
C LYS A 178 8.12 -16.89 -6.02
N ILE A 179 8.60 -17.25 -7.21
CA ILE A 179 8.89 -16.33 -8.32
C ILE A 179 8.30 -16.94 -9.58
N VAL A 180 7.62 -16.12 -10.39
CA VAL A 180 7.13 -16.50 -11.72
C VAL A 180 7.63 -15.51 -12.75
N GLN A 181 8.08 -16.02 -13.89
CA GLN A 181 8.37 -15.20 -15.06
C GLN A 181 7.10 -15.06 -15.89
N LEU A 182 6.77 -13.82 -16.25
CA LEU A 182 5.60 -13.57 -17.10
C LEU A 182 5.95 -13.97 -18.56
N PRO A 183 5.03 -14.64 -19.28
CA PRO A 183 5.25 -15.09 -20.66
C PRO A 183 5.31 -13.92 -21.66
#